data_AF-A0A090DKX6-F1
#
_entry.id   AF-A0A090DKX6-F1
#
_cell.length_a   1.000
_cell.length_b   1.000
_cell.length_c   1.000
_cell.angle_alpha   90.00
_cell.angle_beta   90.00
_cell.angle_gamma   90.00
#
_symmetry.space_group_name_H-M   'P 1'
#
loop_
_entity.id
_entity.type
_entity.pdbx_description
1 polymer ?
#
loop_
_entity_poly.entity_id
_entity_poly.type
_entity_poly.pdbx_seq_one_letter_code
_entity_poly.pdbx_strand_id
1 'polypeptide(L)'
;MSEIATGTTSLLRASLSRTGKWAASFAFISGAIGDVLNPLGPFAAYIALVAAVAAIIIAIAMVLRLVLAAKAMPALIFATSAAAIAGGVYGIQQQTNSQNGVIANLVPAVAELQQSLGIVSQKVAKIEQTVTETQKTVEEVKKSTDTVAKTAEQIASTQQQQTAQGAETQKTVEAVKQTTDSVAQKAEQIASAQQQQSAQGAETQKTVEAVKQTTDSLAAGQQQQQAQAEKLQATTEQIAASIDTIAKGFAQLSAQGGAIADPRRPDEFYHNARVYELAGDMLNARRSYLAFAGFDVDAIDPYTRFATLLRVQDGKAGAREVFGTLAEKAKAPSIKLVHLLQFDDAQRLDKLNAFIAANPDYAPAYFLLAQEFSEDRLGSQTLADKRSEAQALTKFVAYEKDGGLLKYFVDQTQLADWLDRSRSRLAALGDVLDPSRFVPTLTPMRSNAGWSMTISLPEPATAISWRLGDSGPFTDTGLMATNDQRTGKPMPNPSFELPDSTAATTIAIKYLDIRGRETGPFDIRFDPDGALQQENKQILDQFWTSWIAFDSGGNRGLVYFTQMLSYRCAIKAVHYSLNGSALDKEIRMPPCDAKDPYAIPSDYQPYFKVKDDVKSMAVQVTYTDGTKSPVREYKRQ
;
A
#
# COMPACT_ATOMS: atom_id res chain seq x y z
N MET A 1 -23.91 50.62 -19.61
CA MET A 1 -24.47 49.80 -20.70
C MET A 1 -25.05 48.53 -20.07
N SER A 2 -26.24 48.16 -20.51
CA SER A 2 -27.28 47.33 -19.86
C SER A 2 -26.93 45.90 -19.41
N GLU A 3 -27.38 45.61 -18.19
CA GLU A 3 -27.88 44.38 -17.51
C GLU A 3 -28.17 43.02 -18.21
N ILE A 4 -27.87 41.94 -17.46
CA ILE A 4 -28.70 40.77 -17.02
C ILE A 4 -29.17 39.64 -17.98
N ALA A 5 -28.67 38.42 -17.66
CA ALA A 5 -29.28 37.07 -17.49
C ALA A 5 -30.05 36.24 -18.56
N THR A 6 -29.95 34.91 -18.35
CA THR A 6 -30.76 33.76 -18.83
C THR A 6 -30.64 33.41 -20.33
N GLY A 7 -30.62 32.15 -20.79
CA GLY A 7 -31.09 30.87 -20.27
C GLY A 7 -31.90 30.18 -21.39
N THR A 8 -31.48 28.97 -21.79
CA THR A 8 -32.26 27.94 -22.52
C THR A 8 -33.03 28.32 -23.80
N THR A 9 -32.66 27.73 -24.95
CA THR A 9 -33.54 27.08 -25.97
C THR A 9 -32.95 27.17 -27.39
N SER A 10 -32.55 26.04 -27.97
CA SER A 10 -32.45 25.88 -29.45
C SER A 10 -32.28 24.41 -29.93
N LEU A 11 -32.55 23.40 -29.09
CA LEU A 11 -32.65 21.99 -29.54
C LEU A 11 -33.92 21.69 -30.36
N LEU A 12 -34.68 22.73 -30.74
CA LEU A 12 -35.89 22.67 -31.55
C LEU A 12 -35.63 22.69 -33.07
N ARG A 13 -34.38 22.83 -33.53
CA ARG A 13 -34.07 22.92 -34.97
C ARG A 13 -33.45 21.66 -35.60
N ALA A 14 -33.21 20.60 -34.83
CA ALA A 14 -32.54 19.39 -35.31
C ALA A 14 -33.45 18.13 -35.43
N SER A 15 -34.75 18.20 -35.08
CA SER A 15 -35.67 17.05 -35.17
C SER A 15 -36.64 17.09 -36.36
N LEU A 16 -36.57 18.10 -37.22
CA LEU A 16 -37.58 18.39 -38.26
C LEU A 16 -37.21 17.95 -39.69
N SER A 17 -36.15 17.16 -39.89
CA SER A 17 -35.71 16.70 -41.22
C SER A 17 -35.92 15.21 -41.54
N ARG A 18 -36.67 14.44 -40.74
CA ARG A 18 -36.99 13.02 -41.05
C ARG A 18 -38.40 12.54 -40.68
N THR A 19 -39.41 13.41 -40.73
CA THR A 19 -40.83 13.06 -40.46
C THR A 19 -41.75 13.15 -41.69
N GLY A 20 -41.19 13.20 -42.89
CA GLY A 20 -41.92 13.30 -44.16
C GLY A 20 -42.41 11.98 -44.80
N LYS A 21 -42.48 10.86 -44.06
CA LYS A 21 -42.92 9.55 -44.63
C LYS A 21 -44.09 8.85 -43.92
N TRP A 22 -44.65 9.41 -42.85
CA TRP A 22 -45.82 8.84 -42.16
C TRP A 22 -47.11 9.67 -42.30
N ALA A 23 -47.00 10.92 -42.75
CA ALA A 23 -48.15 11.81 -42.94
C ALA A 23 -49.05 11.42 -44.13
N ALA A 24 -48.55 10.62 -45.09
CA ALA A 24 -49.33 10.14 -46.23
C ALA A 24 -50.17 8.88 -45.94
N SER A 25 -49.84 8.11 -44.89
CA SER A 25 -50.61 6.92 -44.48
C SER A 25 -51.69 7.24 -43.43
N PHE A 26 -51.61 8.40 -42.78
CA PHE A 26 -52.63 8.87 -41.83
C PHE A 26 -53.84 9.53 -42.51
N ALA A 27 -53.73 9.94 -43.78
CA ALA A 27 -54.82 10.51 -44.57
C ALA A 27 -55.73 9.47 -45.26
N PHE A 28 -55.43 8.17 -45.13
CA PHE A 28 -56.24 7.08 -45.69
C PHE A 28 -57.12 6.36 -44.64
N ILE A 29 -56.87 6.58 -43.34
CA ILE A 29 -57.70 6.01 -42.26
C ILE A 29 -58.82 6.97 -41.83
N SER A 30 -58.73 8.26 -42.21
CA SER A 30 -59.77 9.27 -41.97
C SER A 30 -61.05 9.07 -42.81
N GLY A 31 -61.15 8.04 -43.64
CA GLY A 31 -62.29 7.79 -44.53
C GLY A 31 -63.15 6.55 -44.24
N ALA A 32 -62.84 5.76 -43.21
CA ALA A 32 -63.52 4.48 -42.95
C ALA A 32 -63.87 4.24 -41.47
N ILE A 33 -64.16 5.33 -40.75
CA ILE A 33 -64.64 5.31 -39.36
C ILE A 33 -66.09 5.80 -39.37
N GLY A 34 -67.02 4.85 -39.53
CA GLY A 34 -68.46 5.13 -39.54
C GLY A 34 -69.29 3.89 -39.20
N ASP A 35 -68.97 2.73 -39.80
CA ASP A 35 -69.81 1.53 -39.68
C ASP A 35 -69.23 0.38 -38.84
N VAL A 36 -67.95 0.42 -38.47
CA VAL A 36 -67.31 -0.69 -37.71
C VAL A 36 -67.34 -0.47 -36.18
N LEU A 37 -67.61 0.74 -35.71
CA LEU A 37 -67.53 1.09 -34.27
C LEU A 37 -68.87 1.11 -33.53
N ASN A 38 -70.00 0.88 -34.21
CA ASN A 38 -71.31 0.90 -33.56
C ASN A 38 -71.54 -0.21 -32.50
N PRO A 39 -70.96 -1.43 -32.58
CA PRO A 39 -71.12 -2.43 -31.51
C PRO A 39 -70.15 -2.24 -30.33
N LEU A 40 -69.23 -1.27 -30.39
CA LEU A 40 -68.21 -1.02 -29.34
C LEU A 40 -68.57 0.14 -28.39
N GLY A 41 -69.69 0.82 -28.64
CA GLY A 41 -70.17 1.93 -27.80
C GLY A 41 -70.19 1.68 -26.29
N PRO A 42 -70.70 0.54 -25.79
CA PRO A 42 -70.70 0.28 -24.34
C PRO A 42 -69.30 0.01 -23.75
N PHE A 43 -68.28 -0.25 -24.57
CA PHE A 43 -66.90 -0.47 -24.12
C PHE A 43 -65.98 0.74 -24.31
N ALA A 44 -66.42 1.76 -25.05
CA ALA A 44 -65.62 2.95 -25.38
C ALA A 44 -65.17 3.73 -24.13
N ALA A 45 -66.02 3.83 -23.11
CA ALA A 45 -65.67 4.45 -21.83
C ALA A 45 -64.56 3.70 -21.08
N TYR A 46 -64.63 2.36 -21.06
CA TYR A 46 -63.63 1.52 -20.42
C TYR A 46 -62.28 1.56 -21.16
N ILE A 47 -62.31 1.58 -22.50
CA ILE A 47 -61.10 1.70 -23.32
C ILE A 47 -60.42 3.07 -23.12
N ALA A 48 -61.21 4.15 -23.06
CA ALA A 48 -60.69 5.50 -22.78
C ALA A 48 -60.05 5.58 -21.37
N LEU A 49 -60.68 4.99 -20.36
CA LEU A 49 -60.16 4.93 -18.98
C LEU A 49 -58.84 4.14 -18.92
N VAL A 50 -58.78 2.94 -19.50
CA VAL A 50 -57.58 2.09 -19.51
C VAL A 50 -56.43 2.78 -20.24
N ALA A 51 -56.69 3.43 -21.38
CA ALA A 51 -55.68 4.15 -22.14
C ALA A 51 -55.13 5.38 -21.38
N ALA A 52 -55.99 6.12 -20.67
CA ALA A 52 -55.57 7.25 -19.85
C ALA A 52 -54.70 6.81 -18.66
N VAL A 53 -55.08 5.72 -17.97
CA VAL A 53 -54.28 5.14 -16.87
C VAL A 53 -52.92 4.66 -17.39
N ALA A 54 -52.89 3.96 -18.53
CA ALA A 54 -51.63 3.52 -19.14
C ALA A 54 -50.72 4.70 -19.52
N ALA A 55 -51.27 5.79 -20.05
CA ALA A 55 -50.50 7.00 -20.36
C ALA A 55 -49.89 7.64 -19.10
N ILE A 56 -50.63 7.68 -17.99
CA ILE A 56 -50.13 8.20 -16.71
C ILE A 56 -49.00 7.31 -16.16
N ILE A 57 -49.16 5.98 -16.21
CA ILE A 57 -48.11 5.04 -15.75
C ILE A 57 -46.83 5.21 -16.56
N ILE A 58 -46.94 5.34 -17.89
CA ILE A 58 -45.78 5.53 -18.77
C ILE A 58 -45.12 6.90 -18.53
N ALA A 59 -45.90 7.96 -18.31
CA ALA A 59 -45.38 9.28 -17.98
C ALA A 59 -44.63 9.30 -16.63
N ILE A 60 -45.17 8.63 -15.60
CA ILE A 60 -44.51 8.49 -14.30
C ILE A 60 -43.21 7.68 -14.43
N ALA A 61 -43.23 6.57 -15.19
CA ALA A 61 -42.03 5.77 -15.43
C ALA A 61 -40.92 6.55 -16.16
N MET A 62 -41.29 7.50 -17.04
CA MET A 62 -40.32 8.40 -17.69
C MET A 62 -39.74 9.44 -16.73
N VAL A 63 -40.56 10.04 -15.85
CA VAL A 63 -40.08 11.01 -14.83
C VAL A 63 -39.16 10.35 -13.81
N LEU A 64 -39.45 9.10 -13.41
CA LEU A 64 -38.64 8.31 -12.49
C LEU A 64 -37.39 7.67 -13.16
N ARG A 65 -37.14 7.94 -14.44
CA ARG A 65 -36.04 7.37 -15.25
C ARG A 65 -35.99 5.83 -15.27
N LEU A 66 -37.13 5.16 -15.03
CA LEU A 66 -37.22 3.69 -15.10
C LEU A 66 -37.18 3.16 -16.54
N VAL A 67 -37.42 4.02 -17.55
CA VAL A 67 -37.35 3.67 -18.99
C VAL A 67 -36.75 4.84 -19.79
N LEU A 68 -35.90 4.57 -20.79
CA LEU A 68 -35.36 5.59 -21.68
C LEU A 68 -36.45 6.27 -22.51
N ALA A 69 -36.55 7.61 -22.40
CA ALA A 69 -37.54 8.44 -23.09
C ALA A 69 -37.65 8.15 -24.61
N ALA A 70 -36.52 7.89 -25.28
CA ALA A 70 -36.49 7.60 -26.71
C ALA A 70 -37.23 6.31 -27.11
N LYS A 71 -37.35 5.32 -26.20
CA LYS A 71 -38.09 4.07 -26.45
C LYS A 71 -39.57 4.16 -26.05
N ALA A 72 -39.91 4.96 -25.04
CA ALA A 72 -41.28 5.06 -24.50
C ALA A 72 -42.14 6.14 -25.19
N MET A 73 -41.53 7.13 -25.85
CA MET A 73 -42.24 8.25 -26.50
C MET A 73 -43.31 7.81 -27.52
N PRO A 74 -43.07 6.82 -28.41
CA PRO A 74 -44.09 6.40 -29.39
C PRO A 74 -45.32 5.77 -28.73
N ALA A 75 -45.13 4.99 -27.66
CA ALA A 75 -46.21 4.35 -26.92
C ALA A 75 -47.07 5.36 -26.15
N LEU A 76 -46.44 6.41 -25.59
CA LEU A 76 -47.15 7.49 -24.91
C LEU A 76 -48.02 8.32 -25.90
N ILE A 77 -47.50 8.62 -27.09
CA ILE A 77 -48.26 9.31 -28.15
C ILE A 77 -49.44 8.44 -28.61
N PHE A 78 -49.24 7.14 -28.77
CA PHE A 78 -50.30 6.20 -29.14
C PHE A 78 -51.41 6.13 -28.07
N ALA A 79 -51.05 5.96 -26.79
CA ALA A 79 -52.03 5.85 -25.70
C ALA A 79 -52.84 7.14 -25.50
N THR A 80 -52.19 8.30 -25.59
CA THR A 80 -52.88 9.61 -25.48
C THR A 80 -53.79 9.88 -26.68
N SER A 81 -53.38 9.50 -27.89
CA SER A 81 -54.22 9.61 -29.10
C SER A 81 -55.43 8.65 -29.03
N ALA A 82 -55.22 7.41 -28.57
CA ALA A 82 -56.30 6.44 -28.38
C ALA A 82 -57.31 6.91 -27.31
N ALA A 83 -56.84 7.50 -26.20
CA ALA A 83 -57.71 8.08 -25.18
C ALA A 83 -58.52 9.28 -25.73
N ALA A 84 -57.92 10.14 -26.55
CA ALA A 84 -58.61 11.28 -27.17
C ALA A 84 -59.68 10.84 -28.18
N ILE A 85 -59.39 9.82 -29.00
CA ILE A 85 -60.34 9.28 -29.98
C ILE A 85 -61.49 8.54 -29.28
N ALA A 86 -61.19 7.65 -28.33
CA ALA A 86 -62.20 6.90 -27.60
C ALA A 86 -63.06 7.81 -26.69
N GLY A 87 -62.45 8.82 -26.07
CA GLY A 87 -63.16 9.85 -25.30
C GLY A 87 -64.06 10.73 -26.18
N GLY A 88 -63.61 11.10 -27.38
CA GLY A 88 -64.43 11.81 -28.37
C GLY A 88 -65.64 11.00 -28.85
N VAL A 89 -65.45 9.70 -29.12
CA VAL A 89 -66.54 8.79 -29.53
C VAL A 89 -67.56 8.60 -28.40
N TYR A 90 -67.11 8.43 -27.14
CA TYR A 90 -68.01 8.36 -25.99
C TYR A 90 -68.78 9.68 -25.75
N GLY A 91 -68.10 10.83 -25.89
CA GLY A 91 -68.73 12.15 -25.76
C GLY A 91 -69.79 12.43 -26.83
N ILE A 92 -69.61 11.92 -28.05
CA ILE A 92 -70.57 12.05 -29.15
C ILE A 92 -71.73 11.03 -29.01
N GLN A 93 -71.49 9.85 -28.41
CA GLN A 93 -72.54 8.86 -28.11
C GLN A 93 -73.45 9.25 -26.93
N GLN A 94 -72.97 10.03 -25.96
CA GLN A 94 -73.82 10.50 -24.85
C GLN A 94 -74.81 11.61 -25.25
N GLN A 95 -74.65 12.21 -26.45
CA GLN A 95 -75.51 13.27 -26.98
C GLN A 95 -76.60 12.79 -27.96
N THR A 96 -76.69 11.49 -28.26
CA THR A 96 -77.67 10.94 -29.21
C THR A 96 -78.72 10.03 -28.54
N ASN A 97 -79.86 10.67 -28.23
CA ASN A 97 -81.26 10.19 -28.29
C ASN A 97 -81.61 8.73 -27.91
N SER A 98 -82.46 8.46 -26.91
CA SER A 98 -83.88 8.82 -26.68
C SER A 98 -84.91 7.82 -27.23
N GLN A 99 -85.88 7.53 -26.35
CA GLN A 99 -87.31 7.20 -26.56
C GLN A 99 -87.79 5.92 -27.30
N ASN A 100 -88.39 5.03 -26.48
CA ASN A 100 -89.78 4.49 -26.51
C ASN A 100 -90.41 3.74 -27.71
N GLY A 101 -91.19 2.70 -27.35
CA GLY A 101 -92.39 2.16 -28.02
C GLY A 101 -92.61 0.67 -27.66
N VAL A 102 -93.67 0.12 -27.03
CA VAL A 102 -95.10 0.40 -26.77
C VAL A 102 -96.07 -0.12 -27.87
N ILE A 103 -96.92 -1.09 -27.47
CA ILE A 103 -98.22 -1.64 -27.97
C ILE A 103 -98.31 -2.55 -29.23
N ALA A 104 -99.16 -3.58 -29.08
CA ALA A 104 -100.38 -3.86 -29.87
C ALA A 104 -100.36 -5.09 -30.80
N ASN A 105 -101.44 -5.84 -31.06
CA ASN A 105 -102.80 -6.04 -30.52
C ASN A 105 -103.56 -6.90 -31.58
N LEU A 106 -104.80 -7.32 -31.28
CA LEU A 106 -105.96 -7.46 -32.22
C LEU A 106 -106.05 -8.73 -33.14
N VAL A 107 -107.21 -9.39 -33.43
CA VAL A 107 -108.65 -9.34 -33.03
C VAL A 107 -109.42 -10.55 -33.74
N PRO A 108 -110.76 -10.68 -33.93
CA PRO A 108 -111.83 -11.35 -33.12
C PRO A 108 -112.88 -12.19 -33.96
N ALA A 109 -114.12 -12.34 -33.42
CA ALA A 109 -115.45 -12.53 -34.07
C ALA A 109 -115.99 -13.97 -34.32
N VAL A 110 -117.29 -14.33 -34.21
CA VAL A 110 -118.58 -13.70 -33.84
C VAL A 110 -119.69 -14.81 -33.79
N ALA A 111 -120.80 -14.51 -33.10
CA ALA A 111 -122.22 -14.91 -33.36
C ALA A 111 -122.96 -15.80 -32.34
N GLU A 112 -124.24 -15.45 -32.20
CA GLU A 112 -125.14 -15.57 -31.06
C GLU A 112 -126.33 -16.53 -31.32
N LEU A 113 -127.01 -16.94 -30.24
CA LEU A 113 -128.40 -17.46 -30.13
C LEU A 113 -128.71 -18.79 -30.87
N GLN A 114 -129.41 -19.78 -30.29
CA GLN A 114 -130.70 -19.65 -29.61
C GLN A 114 -131.11 -20.89 -28.78
N GLN A 115 -131.77 -20.62 -27.64
CA GLN A 115 -132.83 -21.36 -26.90
C GLN A 115 -133.03 -22.90 -27.02
N SER A 116 -133.19 -23.49 -25.83
CA SER A 116 -134.00 -24.69 -25.45
C SER A 116 -133.12 -25.74 -24.76
N LEU A 117 -133.27 -26.18 -23.52
CA LEU A 117 -134.27 -26.08 -22.44
C LEU A 117 -133.59 -26.68 -21.17
N GLY A 118 -134.02 -26.28 -19.97
CA GLY A 118 -133.81 -27.03 -18.71
C GLY A 118 -132.46 -26.80 -17.99
N ILE A 119 -132.34 -25.85 -17.07
CA ILE A 119 -132.64 -26.01 -15.62
C ILE A 119 -131.94 -27.24 -14.99
N VAL A 120 -130.95 -26.94 -14.12
CA VAL A 120 -130.50 -27.74 -12.95
C VAL A 120 -129.74 -29.07 -13.20
N SER A 121 -128.46 -29.09 -12.79
CA SER A 121 -127.77 -30.18 -12.04
C SER A 121 -126.28 -30.44 -12.39
N GLN A 122 -125.62 -29.62 -13.20
CA GLN A 122 -124.16 -29.78 -13.46
C GLN A 122 -123.34 -28.47 -13.36
N LYS A 123 -123.83 -27.50 -12.57
CA LYS A 123 -123.13 -26.22 -12.31
C LYS A 123 -122.35 -26.15 -10.99
N VAL A 124 -122.13 -27.26 -10.27
CA VAL A 124 -121.47 -27.23 -8.94
C VAL A 124 -120.33 -28.25 -8.76
N ALA A 125 -120.19 -29.28 -9.60
CA ALA A 125 -119.14 -30.31 -9.39
C ALA A 125 -117.82 -30.10 -10.18
N LYS A 126 -117.74 -29.14 -11.10
CA LYS A 126 -116.61 -29.02 -12.06
C LYS A 126 -115.69 -27.81 -11.84
N ILE A 127 -115.96 -27.00 -10.82
CA ILE A 127 -115.11 -25.86 -10.43
C ILE A 127 -114.26 -26.22 -9.19
N GLU A 128 -114.72 -27.11 -8.32
CA GLU A 128 -113.92 -27.60 -7.18
C GLU A 128 -112.76 -28.52 -7.61
N GLN A 129 -112.95 -29.34 -8.65
CA GLN A 129 -111.92 -30.31 -9.08
C GLN A 129 -110.68 -29.65 -9.71
N THR A 130 -110.86 -28.53 -10.43
CA THR A 130 -109.77 -27.80 -11.10
C THR A 130 -108.88 -27.01 -10.12
N VAL A 131 -109.43 -26.57 -8.98
CA VAL A 131 -108.65 -25.84 -7.95
C VAL A 131 -107.79 -26.81 -7.13
N THR A 132 -108.25 -28.04 -6.90
CA THR A 132 -107.50 -29.05 -6.14
C THR A 132 -106.34 -29.68 -6.95
N GLU A 133 -106.50 -29.89 -8.26
CA GLU A 133 -105.39 -30.38 -9.11
C GLU A 133 -104.30 -29.31 -9.34
N THR A 134 -104.67 -28.02 -9.39
CA THR A 134 -103.68 -26.94 -9.59
C THR A 134 -102.79 -26.74 -8.36
N GLN A 135 -103.33 -26.89 -7.14
CA GLN A 135 -102.52 -26.79 -5.92
C GLN A 135 -101.50 -27.93 -5.78
N LYS A 136 -101.88 -29.16 -6.18
CA LYS A 136 -101.01 -30.33 -6.09
C LYS A 136 -99.80 -30.24 -7.04
N THR A 137 -100.00 -29.70 -8.25
CA THR A 137 -98.93 -29.50 -9.24
C THR A 137 -97.95 -28.41 -8.81
N VAL A 138 -98.41 -27.34 -8.16
CA VAL A 138 -97.53 -26.26 -7.65
C VAL A 138 -96.63 -26.77 -6.52
N GLU A 139 -97.12 -27.69 -5.69
CA GLU A 139 -96.36 -28.26 -4.58
C GLU A 139 -95.30 -29.28 -5.02
N GLU A 140 -95.59 -30.07 -6.06
CA GLU A 140 -94.59 -30.91 -6.74
C GLU A 140 -93.53 -30.09 -7.50
N VAL A 141 -93.93 -29.02 -8.18
CA VAL A 141 -92.97 -28.11 -8.86
C VAL A 141 -92.05 -27.45 -7.85
N LYS A 142 -92.56 -26.98 -6.71
CA LYS A 142 -91.73 -26.38 -5.64
C LYS A 142 -90.68 -27.37 -5.11
N LYS A 143 -91.06 -28.63 -4.89
CA LYS A 143 -90.14 -29.68 -4.43
C LYS A 143 -89.07 -30.00 -5.49
N SER A 144 -89.43 -30.01 -6.77
CA SER A 144 -88.48 -30.15 -7.88
C SER A 144 -87.52 -28.95 -7.94
N THR A 145 -88.02 -27.73 -7.78
CA THR A 145 -87.20 -26.50 -7.79
C THR A 145 -86.21 -26.47 -6.62
N ASP A 146 -86.63 -26.88 -5.41
CA ASP A 146 -85.73 -26.95 -4.25
C ASP A 146 -84.62 -28.01 -4.43
N THR A 147 -84.93 -29.11 -5.12
CA THR A 147 -83.94 -30.15 -5.43
C THR A 147 -82.94 -29.68 -6.49
N VAL A 148 -83.41 -28.97 -7.52
CA VAL A 148 -82.56 -28.37 -8.55
C VAL A 148 -81.68 -27.27 -7.95
N ALA A 149 -82.20 -26.45 -7.03
CA ALA A 149 -81.42 -25.42 -6.33
C ALA A 149 -80.27 -26.04 -5.51
N LYS A 150 -80.54 -27.10 -4.73
CA LYS A 150 -79.50 -27.82 -3.98
C LYS A 150 -78.45 -28.47 -4.88
N THR A 151 -78.88 -29.02 -6.02
CA THR A 151 -77.96 -29.65 -6.98
C THR A 151 -77.09 -28.59 -7.67
N ALA A 152 -77.65 -27.43 -7.99
CA ALA A 152 -76.91 -26.30 -8.54
C ALA A 152 -75.88 -25.74 -7.54
N GLU A 153 -76.21 -25.64 -6.25
CA GLU A 153 -75.25 -25.26 -5.20
C GLU A 153 -74.13 -26.29 -5.04
N GLN A 154 -74.44 -27.59 -5.09
CA GLN A 154 -73.42 -28.64 -5.05
C GLN A 154 -72.50 -28.61 -6.28
N ILE A 155 -73.05 -28.40 -7.48
CA ILE A 155 -72.26 -28.26 -8.71
C ILE A 155 -71.37 -27.01 -8.63
N ALA A 156 -71.89 -25.88 -8.17
CA ALA A 156 -71.12 -24.65 -7.99
C ALA A 156 -69.95 -24.83 -6.99
N SER A 157 -70.20 -25.52 -5.87
CA SER A 157 -69.15 -25.81 -4.88
C SER A 157 -68.08 -26.76 -5.41
N THR A 158 -68.48 -27.78 -6.20
CA THR A 158 -67.57 -28.73 -6.83
C THR A 158 -66.73 -28.05 -7.91
N GLN A 159 -67.33 -27.13 -8.68
CA GLN A 159 -66.64 -26.39 -9.73
C GLN A 159 -65.65 -25.36 -9.15
N GLN A 160 -65.97 -24.73 -8.02
CA GLN A 160 -65.00 -23.91 -7.27
C GLN A 160 -63.84 -24.74 -6.72
N GLN A 161 -64.09 -25.93 -6.17
CA GLN A 161 -63.02 -26.84 -5.72
C GLN A 161 -62.13 -27.32 -6.87
N GLN A 162 -62.70 -27.67 -8.03
CA GLN A 162 -61.92 -28.08 -9.20
C GLN A 162 -61.10 -26.93 -9.80
N THR A 163 -61.62 -25.69 -9.77
CA THR A 163 -60.88 -24.51 -10.23
C THR A 163 -59.71 -24.20 -9.28
N ALA A 164 -59.91 -24.37 -7.97
CA ALA A 164 -58.85 -24.23 -6.97
C ALA A 164 -57.78 -25.32 -7.10
N GLN A 165 -58.16 -26.60 -7.29
CA GLN A 165 -57.23 -27.70 -7.55
C GLN A 165 -56.47 -27.53 -8.87
N GLY A 166 -57.12 -27.02 -9.92
CA GLY A 166 -56.48 -26.73 -11.20
C GLY A 166 -55.40 -25.65 -11.06
N ALA A 167 -55.69 -24.58 -10.32
CA ALA A 167 -54.72 -23.51 -10.04
C ALA A 167 -53.55 -23.98 -9.17
N GLU A 168 -53.80 -24.86 -8.21
CA GLU A 168 -52.74 -25.44 -7.37
C GLU A 168 -51.86 -26.41 -8.17
N THR A 169 -52.46 -27.26 -9.00
CA THR A 169 -51.74 -28.17 -9.91
C THR A 169 -50.88 -27.40 -10.90
N GLN A 170 -51.37 -26.27 -11.43
CA GLN A 170 -50.61 -25.43 -12.36
C GLN A 170 -49.42 -24.75 -11.68
N LYS A 171 -49.57 -24.29 -10.43
CA LYS A 171 -48.45 -23.82 -9.60
C LYS A 171 -47.42 -24.93 -9.33
N THR A 172 -47.87 -26.16 -9.05
CA THR A 172 -46.97 -27.29 -8.86
C THR A 172 -46.22 -27.63 -10.15
N VAL A 173 -46.89 -27.61 -11.30
CA VAL A 173 -46.25 -27.85 -12.61
C VAL A 173 -45.22 -26.76 -12.95
N GLU A 174 -45.51 -25.49 -12.68
CA GLU A 174 -44.55 -24.40 -12.87
C GLU A 174 -43.35 -24.50 -11.92
N ALA A 175 -43.58 -24.86 -10.65
CA ALA A 175 -42.51 -25.10 -9.68
C ALA A 175 -41.64 -26.31 -10.07
N VAL A 176 -42.25 -27.40 -10.56
CA VAL A 176 -41.54 -28.58 -11.07
C VAL A 176 -40.75 -28.22 -12.32
N LYS A 177 -41.30 -27.39 -13.23
CA LYS A 177 -40.58 -26.92 -14.41
C LYS A 177 -39.37 -26.07 -14.05
N GLN A 178 -39.52 -25.11 -13.14
CA GLN A 178 -38.40 -24.30 -12.64
C GLN A 178 -37.32 -25.16 -11.96
N THR A 179 -37.74 -26.18 -11.20
CA THR A 179 -36.82 -27.13 -10.57
C THR A 179 -36.10 -27.97 -11.63
N THR A 180 -36.80 -28.39 -12.68
CA THR A 180 -36.24 -29.16 -13.79
C THR A 180 -35.23 -28.34 -14.59
N ASP A 181 -35.55 -27.08 -14.89
CA ASP A 181 -34.64 -26.15 -15.58
C ASP A 181 -33.41 -25.85 -14.72
N SER A 182 -33.58 -25.69 -13.40
CA SER A 182 -32.46 -25.52 -12.47
C SER A 182 -31.59 -26.77 -12.35
N VAL A 183 -32.19 -27.96 -12.36
CA VAL A 183 -31.47 -29.23 -12.35
C VAL A 183 -30.71 -29.44 -13.67
N ALA A 184 -31.30 -29.07 -14.80
CA ALA A 184 -30.63 -29.11 -16.11
C ALA A 184 -29.43 -28.15 -16.15
N GLN A 185 -29.59 -26.93 -15.67
CA GLN A 185 -28.48 -25.96 -15.56
C GLN A 185 -27.39 -26.44 -14.60
N LYS A 186 -27.75 -27.02 -13.46
CA LYS A 186 -26.77 -27.61 -12.54
C LYS A 186 -26.07 -28.82 -13.14
N ALA A 187 -26.77 -29.65 -13.93
CA ALA A 187 -26.17 -30.77 -14.62
C ALA A 187 -25.15 -30.32 -15.68
N GLU A 188 -25.44 -29.25 -16.44
CA GLU A 188 -24.49 -28.64 -17.38
C GLU A 188 -23.30 -27.99 -16.66
N GLN A 189 -23.52 -27.33 -15.52
CA GLN A 189 -22.45 -26.78 -14.68
C GLN A 189 -21.56 -27.89 -14.10
N ILE A 190 -22.14 -29.01 -13.65
CA ILE A 190 -21.39 -30.16 -13.17
C ILE A 190 -20.60 -30.79 -14.32
N ALA A 191 -21.20 -30.98 -15.49
CA ALA A 191 -20.51 -31.53 -16.66
C ALA A 191 -19.32 -30.66 -17.09
N SER A 192 -19.51 -29.33 -17.14
CA SER A 192 -18.42 -28.39 -17.47
C SER A 192 -17.34 -28.33 -16.39
N ALA A 193 -17.70 -28.37 -15.11
CA ALA A 193 -16.75 -28.45 -14.00
C ALA A 193 -15.95 -29.76 -14.00
N GLN A 194 -16.60 -30.88 -14.35
CA GLN A 194 -15.96 -32.20 -14.45
C GLN A 194 -15.00 -32.24 -15.64
N GLN A 195 -15.35 -31.61 -16.76
CA GLN A 195 -14.49 -31.47 -17.92
C GLN A 195 -13.27 -30.56 -17.63
N GLN A 196 -13.47 -29.45 -16.92
CA GLN A 196 -12.40 -28.59 -16.44
C GLN A 196 -11.49 -29.30 -15.43
N GLN A 197 -12.02 -30.10 -14.51
CA GLN A 197 -11.23 -30.91 -13.59
C GLN A 197 -10.40 -31.96 -14.32
N SER A 198 -10.94 -32.63 -15.35
CA SER A 198 -10.16 -33.57 -16.15
C SER A 198 -9.06 -32.87 -16.98
N ALA A 199 -9.31 -31.66 -17.48
CA ALA A 199 -8.30 -30.85 -18.17
C ALA A 199 -7.19 -30.38 -17.19
N GLN A 200 -7.56 -29.91 -16.00
CA GLN A 200 -6.62 -29.57 -14.93
C GLN A 200 -5.83 -30.79 -14.45
N GLY A 201 -6.45 -31.96 -14.38
CA GLY A 201 -5.76 -33.22 -14.04
C GLY A 201 -4.68 -33.56 -15.07
N ALA A 202 -4.99 -33.45 -16.36
CA ALA A 202 -4.03 -33.70 -17.44
C ALA A 202 -2.92 -32.65 -17.49
N GLU A 203 -3.22 -31.38 -17.19
CA GLU A 203 -2.24 -30.31 -17.12
C GLU A 203 -1.33 -30.48 -15.89
N THR A 204 -1.89 -30.84 -14.74
CA THR A 204 -1.14 -31.16 -13.53
C THR A 204 -0.20 -32.35 -13.76
N GLN A 205 -0.64 -33.37 -14.51
CA GLN A 205 0.19 -34.52 -14.83
C GLN A 205 1.37 -34.14 -15.75
N LYS A 206 1.14 -33.28 -16.75
CA LYS A 206 2.21 -32.69 -17.57
C LYS A 206 3.15 -31.83 -16.74
N THR A 207 2.64 -31.04 -15.79
CA THR A 207 3.47 -30.26 -14.87
C THR A 207 4.30 -31.17 -13.97
N VAL A 208 3.74 -32.27 -13.46
CA VAL A 208 4.48 -33.24 -12.65
C VAL A 208 5.58 -33.92 -13.46
N GLU A 209 5.32 -34.28 -14.73
CA GLU A 209 6.35 -34.85 -15.62
C GLU A 209 7.43 -33.83 -15.98
N ALA A 210 7.07 -32.57 -16.25
CA ALA A 210 8.02 -31.50 -16.50
C ALA A 210 8.84 -31.15 -15.25
N VAL A 211 8.22 -31.14 -14.07
CA VAL A 211 8.91 -30.96 -12.79
C VAL A 211 9.85 -32.13 -12.54
N LYS A 212 9.43 -33.38 -12.80
CA LYS A 212 10.29 -34.56 -12.67
C LYS A 212 11.51 -34.48 -13.59
N GLN A 213 11.32 -34.14 -14.86
CA GLN A 213 12.43 -33.92 -15.79
C GLN A 213 13.36 -32.78 -15.35
N THR A 214 12.77 -31.71 -14.80
CA THR A 214 13.54 -30.59 -14.25
C THR A 214 14.33 -31.05 -13.02
N THR A 215 13.73 -31.81 -12.10
CA THR A 215 14.38 -32.39 -10.93
C THR A 215 15.49 -33.36 -11.31
N ASP A 216 15.27 -34.22 -12.30
CA ASP A 216 16.28 -35.15 -12.81
C ASP A 216 17.44 -34.37 -13.47
N SER A 217 17.15 -33.28 -14.20
CA SER A 217 18.17 -32.40 -14.78
C SER A 217 18.92 -31.57 -13.73
N LEU A 218 18.26 -31.15 -12.65
CA LEU A 218 18.87 -30.46 -11.52
C LEU A 218 19.73 -31.42 -10.71
N ALA A 219 19.30 -32.67 -10.52
CA ALA A 219 20.10 -33.70 -9.85
C ALA A 219 21.34 -34.07 -10.68
N ALA A 220 21.19 -34.21 -12.00
CA ALA A 220 22.33 -34.41 -12.90
C ALA A 220 23.25 -33.17 -12.94
N GLY A 221 22.68 -31.96 -12.91
CA GLY A 221 23.41 -30.70 -12.80
C GLY A 221 24.14 -30.55 -11.47
N GLN A 222 23.53 -30.97 -10.36
CA GLN A 222 24.14 -31.02 -9.03
C GLN A 222 25.26 -32.06 -8.98
N GLN A 223 25.10 -33.24 -9.60
CA GLN A 223 26.15 -34.24 -9.69
C GLN A 223 27.30 -33.76 -10.59
N GLN A 224 27.03 -33.05 -11.68
CA GLN A 224 28.08 -32.43 -12.50
C GLN A 224 28.76 -31.27 -11.78
N GLN A 225 28.03 -30.46 -11.02
CA GLN A 225 28.60 -29.40 -10.18
C GLN A 225 29.39 -29.98 -9.01
N GLN A 226 28.96 -31.08 -8.40
CA GLN A 226 29.73 -31.80 -7.38
C GLN A 226 30.97 -32.45 -7.98
N ALA A 227 30.87 -33.10 -9.14
CA ALA A 227 32.05 -33.67 -9.81
C ALA A 227 33.02 -32.58 -10.29
N GLN A 228 32.53 -31.42 -10.73
CA GLN A 228 33.36 -30.25 -11.03
C GLN A 228 33.94 -29.61 -9.76
N ALA A 229 33.17 -29.54 -8.67
CA ALA A 229 33.63 -29.03 -7.38
C ALA A 229 34.67 -29.96 -6.77
N GLU A 230 34.50 -31.28 -6.84
CA GLU A 230 35.46 -32.29 -6.42
C GLU A 230 36.73 -32.27 -7.30
N LYS A 231 36.59 -32.06 -8.61
CA LYS A 231 37.74 -31.88 -9.51
C LYS A 231 38.45 -30.56 -9.25
N LEU A 232 37.72 -29.48 -8.97
CA LEU A 232 38.26 -28.17 -8.58
C LEU A 232 38.90 -28.24 -7.19
N GLN A 233 38.33 -29.00 -6.27
CA GLN A 233 38.83 -29.26 -4.93
C GLN A 233 40.09 -30.13 -4.98
N ALA A 234 40.13 -31.18 -5.80
CA ALA A 234 41.33 -31.99 -6.04
C ALA A 234 42.44 -31.18 -6.72
N THR A 235 42.10 -30.28 -7.65
CA THR A 235 43.05 -29.35 -8.27
C THR A 235 43.51 -28.30 -7.25
N THR A 236 42.61 -27.83 -6.39
CA THR A 236 42.90 -26.89 -5.29
C THR A 236 43.77 -27.55 -4.22
N GLU A 237 43.60 -28.84 -3.95
CA GLU A 237 44.43 -29.64 -3.05
C GLU A 237 45.82 -29.89 -3.64
N GLN A 238 45.93 -30.11 -4.97
CA GLN A 238 47.22 -30.19 -5.66
C GLN A 238 47.95 -28.83 -5.73
N ILE A 239 47.23 -27.72 -5.94
CA ILE A 239 47.79 -26.36 -5.91
C ILE A 239 48.16 -25.95 -4.49
N ALA A 240 47.32 -26.25 -3.48
CA ALA A 240 47.62 -26.01 -2.08
C ALA A 240 48.81 -26.85 -1.59
N ALA A 241 48.94 -28.11 -2.05
CA ALA A 241 50.13 -28.93 -1.81
C ALA A 241 51.39 -28.32 -2.47
N SER A 242 51.25 -27.64 -3.62
CA SER A 242 52.35 -26.93 -4.27
C SER A 242 52.76 -25.66 -3.51
N ILE A 243 51.79 -24.85 -3.05
CA ILE A 243 52.09 -23.60 -2.33
C ILE A 243 52.60 -23.87 -0.91
N ASP A 244 52.06 -24.86 -0.19
CA ASP A 244 52.60 -25.29 1.10
C ASP A 244 54.05 -25.79 0.96
N THR A 245 54.36 -26.54 -0.10
CA THR A 245 55.74 -26.96 -0.41
C THR A 245 56.64 -25.76 -0.69
N ILE A 246 56.16 -24.79 -1.48
CA ILE A 246 56.88 -23.55 -1.79
C ILE A 246 57.11 -22.71 -0.51
N ALA A 247 56.09 -22.57 0.34
CA ALA A 247 56.17 -21.85 1.60
C ALA A 247 57.17 -22.50 2.57
N LYS A 248 57.13 -23.82 2.73
CA LYS A 248 58.11 -24.59 3.53
C LYS A 248 59.53 -24.44 3.00
N GLY A 249 59.71 -24.56 1.68
CA GLY A 249 60.99 -24.38 1.02
C GLY A 249 61.53 -22.95 1.21
N PHE A 250 60.69 -21.95 1.01
CA PHE A 250 61.04 -20.53 1.23
C PHE A 250 61.43 -20.26 2.69
N ALA A 251 60.71 -20.82 3.67
CA ALA A 251 61.05 -20.68 5.08
C ALA A 251 62.41 -21.33 5.42
N GLN A 252 62.68 -22.52 4.88
CA GLN A 252 63.96 -23.21 5.06
C GLN A 252 65.13 -22.43 4.45
N LEU A 253 64.95 -21.89 3.24
CA LEU A 253 65.96 -21.08 2.56
C LEU A 253 66.20 -19.76 3.28
N SER A 254 65.14 -19.11 3.77
CA SER A 254 65.23 -17.88 4.56
C SER A 254 66.06 -18.06 5.83
N ALA A 255 66.01 -19.25 6.46
CA ALA A 255 66.82 -19.58 7.62
C ALA A 255 68.32 -19.82 7.29
N GLN A 256 68.63 -20.24 6.07
CA GLN A 256 70.01 -20.46 5.60
C GLN A 256 70.70 -19.14 5.21
N GLY A 257 69.93 -18.19 4.66
CA GLY A 257 70.41 -16.89 4.24
C GLY A 257 71.24 -16.91 2.94
N GLY A 258 71.46 -15.74 2.36
CA GLY A 258 72.22 -15.57 1.12
C GLY A 258 71.45 -15.98 -0.14
N ALA A 259 71.93 -15.51 -1.29
CA ALA A 259 71.32 -15.82 -2.59
C ALA A 259 71.83 -17.16 -3.12
N ILE A 260 70.95 -17.92 -3.75
CA ILE A 260 71.21 -19.20 -4.39
C ILE A 260 71.76 -18.94 -5.80
N ALA A 261 72.89 -19.56 -6.15
CA ALA A 261 73.58 -19.27 -7.41
C ALA A 261 72.86 -19.79 -8.67
N ASP A 262 72.17 -20.94 -8.59
CA ASP A 262 71.44 -21.56 -9.71
C ASP A 262 70.01 -21.96 -9.27
N PRO A 263 69.11 -20.98 -9.05
CA PRO A 263 67.74 -21.24 -8.65
C PRO A 263 66.94 -21.92 -9.78
N ARG A 264 66.15 -22.94 -9.44
CA ARG A 264 65.34 -23.71 -10.40
C ARG A 264 63.88 -23.86 -9.97
N ARG A 265 63.59 -23.67 -8.68
CA ARG A 265 62.25 -23.81 -8.11
C ARG A 265 61.64 -22.45 -7.75
N PRO A 266 60.31 -22.31 -7.76
CA PRO A 266 59.65 -21.03 -7.44
C PRO A 266 60.03 -20.49 -6.05
N ASP A 267 60.13 -21.32 -5.02
CA ASP A 267 60.57 -20.91 -3.67
C ASP A 267 61.99 -20.33 -3.67
N GLU A 268 62.90 -20.88 -4.48
CA GLU A 268 64.28 -20.39 -4.63
C GLU A 268 64.34 -19.03 -5.33
N PHE A 269 63.55 -18.86 -6.40
CA PHE A 269 63.46 -17.57 -7.09
C PHE A 269 62.85 -16.48 -6.21
N TYR A 270 61.81 -16.80 -5.43
CA TYR A 270 61.24 -15.84 -4.50
C TYR A 270 62.19 -15.52 -3.33
N HIS A 271 62.87 -16.52 -2.77
CA HIS A 271 63.93 -16.33 -1.78
C HIS A 271 65.03 -15.39 -2.29
N ASN A 272 65.57 -15.67 -3.49
CA ASN A 272 66.57 -14.81 -4.12
C ASN A 272 66.06 -13.39 -4.32
N ALA A 273 64.81 -13.23 -4.78
CA ALA A 273 64.21 -11.93 -4.95
C ALA A 273 64.20 -11.13 -3.64
N ARG A 274 63.85 -11.77 -2.52
CA ARG A 274 63.86 -11.16 -1.17
C ARG A 274 65.27 -10.82 -0.70
N VAL A 275 66.24 -11.72 -0.90
CA VAL A 275 67.65 -11.46 -0.53
C VAL A 275 68.19 -10.25 -1.30
N TYR A 276 67.98 -10.20 -2.62
CA TYR A 276 68.42 -9.07 -3.44
C TYR A 276 67.71 -7.77 -3.09
N GLU A 277 66.39 -7.81 -2.82
CA GLU A 277 65.62 -6.64 -2.38
C GLU A 277 66.17 -6.07 -1.06
N LEU A 278 66.44 -6.94 -0.07
CA LEU A 278 67.02 -6.54 1.22
C LEU A 278 68.46 -6.02 1.09
N ALA A 279 69.22 -6.52 0.11
CA ALA A 279 70.56 -6.06 -0.20
C ALA A 279 70.59 -4.76 -1.04
N GLY A 280 69.43 -4.27 -1.51
CA GLY A 280 69.32 -3.11 -2.39
C GLY A 280 69.69 -3.40 -3.86
N ASP A 281 69.90 -4.66 -4.24
CA ASP A 281 70.18 -5.08 -5.62
C ASP A 281 68.87 -5.23 -6.41
N MET A 282 68.29 -4.08 -6.77
CA MET A 282 66.96 -4.02 -7.36
C MET A 282 66.89 -4.66 -8.77
N LEU A 283 68.03 -4.78 -9.48
CA LEU A 283 68.07 -5.39 -10.81
C LEU A 283 67.94 -6.91 -10.71
N ASN A 284 68.72 -7.54 -9.82
CA ASN A 284 68.64 -8.98 -9.60
C ASN A 284 67.36 -9.38 -8.85
N ALA A 285 66.84 -8.51 -7.98
CA ALA A 285 65.51 -8.70 -7.39
C ALA A 285 64.42 -8.75 -8.47
N ARG A 286 64.40 -7.79 -9.40
CA ARG A 286 63.43 -7.76 -10.52
C ARG A 286 63.52 -9.01 -11.39
N ARG A 287 64.73 -9.46 -11.75
CA ARG A 287 64.95 -10.69 -12.53
C ARG A 287 64.40 -11.91 -11.81
N SER A 288 64.66 -12.02 -10.52
CA SER A 288 64.20 -13.14 -9.69
C SER A 288 62.68 -13.16 -9.54
N TYR A 289 62.04 -11.99 -9.37
CA TYR A 289 60.57 -11.88 -9.37
C TYR A 289 59.93 -12.23 -10.72
N LEU A 290 60.52 -11.82 -11.84
CA LEU A 290 60.04 -12.21 -13.18
C LEU A 290 60.17 -13.71 -13.42
N ALA A 291 61.28 -14.31 -12.99
CA ALA A 291 61.48 -15.75 -13.06
C ALA A 291 60.43 -16.50 -12.21
N PHE A 292 60.17 -16.01 -10.98
CA PHE A 292 59.07 -16.53 -10.14
C PHE A 292 57.71 -16.43 -10.86
N ALA A 293 57.40 -15.28 -11.46
CA ALA A 293 56.13 -15.07 -12.15
C ALA A 293 55.91 -16.04 -13.33
N GLY A 294 57.00 -16.54 -13.96
CA GLY A 294 56.93 -17.56 -15.00
C GLY A 294 56.36 -18.91 -14.55
N PHE A 295 56.34 -19.20 -13.24
CA PHE A 295 55.76 -20.42 -12.69
C PHE A 295 54.24 -20.34 -12.47
N ASP A 296 53.63 -19.15 -12.61
CA ASP A 296 52.17 -18.94 -12.49
C ASP A 296 51.60 -19.48 -11.15
N VAL A 297 52.36 -19.28 -10.06
CA VAL A 297 52.01 -19.70 -8.70
C VAL A 297 50.93 -18.77 -8.15
N ASP A 298 49.79 -19.31 -7.71
CA ASP A 298 48.69 -18.47 -7.21
C ASP A 298 48.87 -17.98 -5.76
N ALA A 299 49.95 -17.26 -5.50
CA ALA A 299 50.26 -16.62 -4.22
C ALA A 299 50.34 -15.11 -4.36
N ILE A 300 49.68 -14.37 -3.47
CA ILE A 300 49.51 -12.92 -3.60
C ILE A 300 50.75 -12.13 -3.15
N ASP A 301 51.51 -12.64 -2.18
CA ASP A 301 52.61 -11.91 -1.56
C ASP A 301 53.81 -11.63 -2.48
N PRO A 302 54.27 -12.55 -3.36
CA PRO A 302 55.42 -12.28 -4.21
C PRO A 302 55.07 -11.22 -5.25
N TYR A 303 53.83 -11.24 -5.77
CA TYR A 303 53.37 -10.28 -6.76
C TYR A 303 53.12 -8.90 -6.19
N THR A 304 52.54 -8.78 -4.99
CA THR A 304 52.35 -7.46 -4.35
C THR A 304 53.69 -6.81 -3.98
N ARG A 305 54.67 -7.60 -3.52
CA ARG A 305 56.06 -7.13 -3.32
C ARG A 305 56.70 -6.73 -4.64
N PHE A 306 56.59 -7.55 -5.68
CA PHE A 306 57.13 -7.23 -6.99
C PHE A 306 56.53 -5.95 -7.59
N ALA A 307 55.21 -5.76 -7.49
CA ALA A 307 54.56 -4.53 -7.89
C ALA A 307 55.06 -3.31 -7.11
N THR A 308 55.41 -3.47 -5.84
CA THR A 308 56.01 -2.40 -5.04
C THR A 308 57.40 -2.05 -5.54
N LEU A 309 58.25 -3.05 -5.81
CA LEU A 309 59.57 -2.85 -6.43
C LEU A 309 59.45 -2.10 -7.77
N LEU A 310 58.56 -2.55 -8.65
CA LEU A 310 58.35 -1.91 -9.96
C LEU A 310 57.84 -0.48 -9.84
N ARG A 311 56.96 -0.19 -8.88
CA ARG A 311 56.49 1.19 -8.64
C ARG A 311 57.63 2.10 -8.18
N VAL A 312 58.59 1.59 -7.41
CA VAL A 312 59.77 2.34 -7.00
C VAL A 312 60.73 2.58 -8.17
N GLN A 313 60.91 1.60 -9.05
CA GLN A 313 61.82 1.71 -10.20
C GLN A 313 61.25 2.51 -11.38
N ASP A 314 60.03 2.19 -11.79
CA ASP A 314 59.44 2.61 -13.07
C ASP A 314 58.15 3.45 -12.88
N GLY A 315 57.76 3.72 -11.63
CA GLY A 315 56.49 4.33 -11.31
C GLY A 315 55.28 3.41 -11.54
N LYS A 316 54.09 3.95 -11.28
CA LYS A 316 52.82 3.19 -11.39
C LYS A 316 52.51 2.75 -12.81
N ALA A 317 52.86 3.57 -13.81
CA ALA A 317 52.66 3.25 -15.22
C ALA A 317 53.52 2.06 -15.68
N GLY A 318 54.81 2.03 -15.29
CA GLY A 318 55.69 0.90 -15.62
C GLY A 318 55.28 -0.40 -14.92
N ALA A 319 54.89 -0.31 -13.64
CA ALA A 319 54.34 -1.47 -12.92
C ALA A 319 53.09 -2.03 -13.62
N ARG A 320 52.19 -1.14 -14.10
CA ARG A 320 50.99 -1.53 -14.86
C ARG A 320 51.34 -2.22 -16.18
N GLU A 321 52.33 -1.73 -16.92
CA GLU A 321 52.75 -2.34 -18.20
C GLU A 321 53.32 -3.75 -18.01
N VAL A 322 54.21 -3.91 -17.04
CA VAL A 322 54.80 -5.22 -16.72
C VAL A 322 53.73 -6.21 -16.28
N PHE A 323 52.86 -5.82 -15.33
CA PHE A 323 51.78 -6.70 -14.87
C PHE A 323 50.69 -6.92 -15.93
N GLY A 324 50.47 -5.98 -16.84
CA GLY A 324 49.58 -6.17 -17.99
C GLY A 324 50.08 -7.31 -18.88
N THR A 325 51.37 -7.27 -19.24
CA THR A 325 52.02 -8.33 -20.03
C THR A 325 51.97 -9.69 -19.34
N LEU A 326 52.17 -9.72 -18.00
CA LEU A 326 52.05 -10.95 -17.22
C LEU A 326 50.60 -11.46 -17.17
N ALA A 327 49.63 -10.58 -16.93
CA ALA A 327 48.23 -10.92 -16.77
C ALA A 327 47.57 -11.48 -18.05
N GLU A 328 48.07 -11.10 -19.24
CA GLU A 328 47.61 -11.66 -20.52
C GLU A 328 47.84 -13.17 -20.63
N LYS A 329 48.93 -13.66 -20.03
CA LYS A 329 49.37 -15.06 -20.14
C LYS A 329 49.10 -15.87 -18.86
N ALA A 330 48.91 -15.19 -17.73
CA ALA A 330 48.73 -15.81 -16.42
C ALA A 330 47.39 -16.55 -16.30
N LYS A 331 47.43 -17.74 -15.70
CA LYS A 331 46.24 -18.44 -15.21
C LYS A 331 45.98 -18.08 -13.75
N ALA A 332 47.03 -17.76 -12.98
CA ALA A 332 46.93 -17.38 -11.57
C ALA A 332 46.08 -16.10 -11.37
N PRO A 333 44.96 -16.19 -10.62
CA PRO A 333 44.16 -15.02 -10.27
C PRO A 333 44.94 -13.93 -9.53
N SER A 334 45.92 -14.29 -8.69
CA SER A 334 46.80 -13.34 -7.99
C SER A 334 47.53 -12.36 -8.91
N ILE A 335 48.09 -12.81 -10.04
CA ILE A 335 48.76 -11.93 -11.02
C ILE A 335 47.76 -10.92 -11.59
N LYS A 336 46.58 -11.41 -11.99
CA LYS A 336 45.51 -10.56 -12.52
C LYS A 336 45.06 -9.54 -11.50
N LEU A 337 44.83 -9.97 -10.25
CA LEU A 337 44.45 -9.10 -9.15
C LEU A 337 45.48 -7.99 -8.91
N VAL A 338 46.77 -8.32 -8.87
CA VAL A 338 47.85 -7.33 -8.68
C VAL A 338 47.96 -6.37 -9.86
N HIS A 339 47.68 -6.81 -11.09
CA HIS A 339 47.58 -5.91 -12.24
C HIS A 339 46.48 -4.85 -12.03
N LEU A 340 45.31 -5.22 -11.50
CA LEU A 340 44.22 -4.27 -11.21
C LEU A 340 44.64 -3.21 -10.20
N LEU A 341 45.52 -3.56 -9.24
CA LEU A 341 46.02 -2.62 -8.25
C LEU A 341 46.89 -1.49 -8.83
N GLN A 342 47.33 -1.62 -10.09
CA GLN A 342 48.17 -0.61 -10.75
C GLN A 342 47.36 0.49 -11.44
N PHE A 343 46.02 0.42 -11.40
CA PHE A 343 45.14 1.46 -11.96
C PHE A 343 44.87 2.59 -10.96
N ASP A 344 44.35 3.71 -11.46
CA ASP A 344 43.94 4.85 -10.63
C ASP A 344 42.70 4.55 -9.81
N ASP A 345 42.47 5.33 -8.76
CA ASP A 345 41.62 4.92 -7.63
C ASP A 345 40.19 4.53 -8.05
N ALA A 346 39.53 5.36 -8.86
CA ALA A 346 38.19 5.05 -9.38
C ALA A 346 38.19 3.77 -10.24
N GLN A 347 39.11 3.67 -11.19
CA GLN A 347 39.21 2.51 -12.09
C GLN A 347 39.59 1.23 -11.34
N ARG A 348 40.44 1.34 -10.32
CA ARG A 348 40.92 0.22 -9.51
C ARG A 348 39.78 -0.35 -8.68
N LEU A 349 38.99 0.50 -8.02
CA LEU A 349 37.83 0.04 -7.25
C LEU A 349 36.81 -0.68 -8.15
N ASP A 350 36.47 -0.11 -9.30
CA ASP A 350 35.56 -0.75 -10.27
C ASP A 350 36.08 -2.11 -10.73
N LYS A 351 37.36 -2.18 -11.10
CA LYS A 351 38.02 -3.42 -11.52
C LYS A 351 38.08 -4.45 -10.41
N LEU A 352 38.36 -4.04 -9.18
CA LEU A 352 38.44 -4.92 -8.01
C LEU A 352 37.07 -5.50 -7.67
N ASN A 353 36.02 -4.68 -7.72
CA ASN A 353 34.64 -5.15 -7.56
C ASN A 353 34.25 -6.15 -8.66
N ALA A 354 34.60 -5.88 -9.92
CA ALA A 354 34.37 -6.82 -11.01
C ALA A 354 35.14 -8.15 -10.83
N PHE A 355 36.39 -8.08 -10.33
CA PHE A 355 37.17 -9.27 -10.02
C PHE A 355 36.53 -10.10 -8.91
N ILE A 356 36.06 -9.47 -7.83
CA ILE A 356 35.39 -10.15 -6.71
C ILE A 356 34.06 -10.76 -7.17
N ALA A 357 33.30 -10.06 -8.00
CA ALA A 357 32.07 -10.60 -8.58
C ALA A 357 32.32 -11.86 -9.42
N ALA A 358 33.44 -11.92 -10.15
CA ALA A 358 33.85 -13.09 -10.92
C ALA A 358 34.52 -14.19 -10.08
N ASN A 359 35.09 -13.84 -8.91
CA ASN A 359 35.86 -14.74 -8.06
C ASN A 359 35.48 -14.53 -6.57
N PRO A 360 34.23 -14.83 -6.17
CA PRO A 360 33.72 -14.52 -4.83
C PRO A 360 34.45 -15.26 -3.70
N ASP A 361 35.11 -16.38 -4.01
CA ASP A 361 35.85 -17.18 -3.03
C ASP A 361 37.34 -16.84 -2.95
N TYR A 362 37.81 -15.86 -3.74
CA TYR A 362 39.21 -15.45 -3.75
C TYR A 362 39.53 -14.49 -2.59
N ALA A 363 39.86 -15.07 -1.44
CA ALA A 363 39.96 -14.37 -0.16
C ALA A 363 40.86 -13.11 -0.15
N PRO A 364 42.08 -13.10 -0.75
CA PRO A 364 42.95 -11.92 -0.72
C PRO A 364 42.33 -10.66 -1.34
N ALA A 365 41.37 -10.81 -2.26
CA ALA A 365 40.72 -9.66 -2.89
C ALA A 365 39.91 -8.82 -1.89
N TYR A 366 39.35 -9.43 -0.84
CA TYR A 366 38.58 -8.71 0.18
C TYR A 366 39.46 -7.86 1.09
N PHE A 367 40.68 -8.31 1.41
CA PHE A 367 41.64 -7.46 2.14
C PHE A 367 42.03 -6.24 1.32
N LEU A 368 42.34 -6.44 0.03
CA LEU A 368 42.67 -5.35 -0.89
C LEU A 368 41.48 -4.40 -1.11
N LEU A 369 40.25 -4.92 -1.12
CA LEU A 369 39.03 -4.11 -1.22
C LEU A 369 38.86 -3.24 0.03
N ALA A 370 39.09 -3.80 1.23
CA ALA A 370 39.05 -3.03 2.46
C ALA A 370 40.03 -1.85 2.43
N GLN A 371 41.22 -2.05 1.86
CA GLN A 371 42.20 -0.97 1.69
C GLN A 371 41.72 0.17 0.78
N GLU A 372 40.79 -0.08 -0.16
CA GLU A 372 40.22 1.00 -0.97
C GLU A 372 39.32 1.92 -0.16
N PHE A 373 38.78 1.44 0.96
CA PHE A 373 37.93 2.21 1.86
C PHE A 373 38.67 2.73 3.09
N SER A 374 39.95 2.39 3.28
CA SER A 374 40.70 2.75 4.49
C SER A 374 41.04 4.24 4.54
N GLU A 375 41.19 4.79 5.75
CA GLU A 375 41.61 6.18 5.95
C GLU A 375 42.96 6.48 5.29
N ASP A 376 43.89 5.53 5.32
CA ASP A 376 45.21 5.66 4.67
C ASP A 376 45.09 5.90 3.16
N ARG A 377 44.11 5.26 2.50
CA ARG A 377 43.85 5.44 1.07
C ARG A 377 43.08 6.72 0.80
N LEU A 378 42.12 7.01 1.67
CA LEU A 378 41.06 7.99 1.46
C LEU A 378 41.37 9.37 2.03
N GLY A 379 42.35 9.48 2.94
CA GLY A 379 42.67 10.65 3.76
C GLY A 379 41.64 10.93 4.86
N SER A 380 40.34 10.79 4.54
CA SER A 380 39.24 10.87 5.48
C SER A 380 38.14 9.88 5.09
N GLN A 381 37.57 9.22 6.09
CA GLN A 381 36.51 8.23 5.89
C GLN A 381 35.14 8.78 6.25
N THR A 382 34.19 8.50 5.38
CA THR A 382 32.77 8.62 5.69
C THR A 382 32.30 7.37 6.44
N LEU A 383 31.09 7.44 6.98
CA LEU A 383 30.42 6.30 7.59
C LEU A 383 30.18 5.15 6.59
N ALA A 384 29.86 5.46 5.33
CA ALA A 384 29.71 4.46 4.27
C ALA A 384 31.04 3.76 3.95
N ASP A 385 32.16 4.49 3.96
CA ASP A 385 33.49 3.91 3.74
C ASP A 385 33.87 2.97 4.89
N LYS A 386 33.66 3.39 6.14
CA LYS A 386 33.91 2.56 7.34
C LYS A 386 33.12 1.25 7.31
N ARG A 387 31.86 1.31 6.88
CA ARG A 387 31.03 0.10 6.72
C ARG A 387 31.57 -0.82 5.62
N SER A 388 31.94 -0.26 4.48
CA SER A 388 32.46 -1.03 3.35
C SER A 388 33.81 -1.67 3.70
N GLU A 389 34.68 -0.95 4.40
CA GLU A 389 35.93 -1.45 4.97
C GLU A 389 35.66 -2.63 5.92
N ALA A 390 34.78 -2.45 6.91
CA ALA A 390 34.47 -3.50 7.88
C ALA A 390 33.87 -4.75 7.22
N GLN A 391 32.96 -4.59 6.26
CA GLN A 391 32.36 -5.70 5.54
C GLN A 391 33.41 -6.52 4.79
N ALA A 392 34.31 -5.84 4.07
CA ALA A 392 35.39 -6.49 3.34
C ALA A 392 36.39 -7.18 4.29
N LEU A 393 36.81 -6.52 5.38
CA LEU A 393 37.69 -7.13 6.40
C LEU A 393 37.04 -8.33 7.09
N THR A 394 35.76 -8.23 7.45
CA THR A 394 35.02 -9.34 8.06
C THR A 394 34.99 -10.54 7.12
N LYS A 395 34.74 -10.30 5.83
CA LYS A 395 34.76 -11.36 4.81
C LYS A 395 36.15 -11.97 4.65
N PHE A 396 37.21 -11.17 4.64
CA PHE A 396 38.59 -11.65 4.59
C PHE A 396 38.95 -12.53 5.80
N VAL A 397 38.72 -12.04 7.02
CA VAL A 397 39.05 -12.76 8.26
C VAL A 397 38.21 -14.04 8.40
N ALA A 398 37.01 -14.10 7.84
CA ALA A 398 36.20 -15.31 7.84
C ALA A 398 36.87 -16.51 7.14
N TYR A 399 37.77 -16.28 6.18
CA TYR A 399 38.54 -17.33 5.48
C TYR A 399 39.72 -17.89 6.29
N GLU A 400 40.04 -17.29 7.45
CA GLU A 400 41.09 -17.82 8.34
C GLU A 400 40.69 -19.19 8.91
N LYS A 401 39.38 -19.42 9.07
CA LYS A 401 38.85 -20.70 9.53
C LYS A 401 39.37 -21.83 8.64
N ASP A 402 39.81 -22.91 9.27
CA ASP A 402 40.34 -24.11 8.61
C ASP A 402 41.60 -23.88 7.73
N GLY A 403 42.30 -22.75 7.89
CA GLY A 403 43.53 -22.45 7.15
C GLY A 403 43.31 -22.02 5.70
N GLY A 404 42.09 -21.61 5.33
CA GLY A 404 41.71 -21.26 3.95
C GLY A 404 42.53 -20.14 3.32
N LEU A 405 43.20 -19.32 4.12
CA LEU A 405 44.10 -18.25 3.68
C LEU A 405 45.53 -18.73 3.35
N LEU A 406 46.02 -19.80 3.98
CA LEU A 406 47.42 -20.23 3.88
C LEU A 406 47.85 -20.49 2.44
N LYS A 407 46.93 -21.05 1.64
CA LYS A 407 47.16 -21.39 0.22
C LYS A 407 47.38 -20.18 -0.69
N TYR A 408 47.17 -18.96 -0.23
CA TYR A 408 47.39 -17.75 -1.03
C TYR A 408 48.70 -17.03 -0.69
N PHE A 409 49.50 -17.56 0.24
CA PHE A 409 50.71 -16.91 0.71
C PHE A 409 51.90 -17.87 0.75
N VAL A 410 53.03 -17.45 0.18
CA VAL A 410 54.33 -18.13 0.34
C VAL A 410 54.99 -17.67 1.65
N ASP A 411 55.04 -16.36 1.88
CA ASP A 411 55.53 -15.76 3.12
C ASP A 411 54.41 -15.69 4.18
N GLN A 412 54.40 -16.65 5.11
CA GLN A 412 53.39 -16.73 6.18
C GLN A 412 53.45 -15.55 7.16
N THR A 413 54.58 -14.83 7.22
CA THR A 413 54.67 -13.62 8.06
C THR A 413 53.84 -12.49 7.47
N GLN A 414 53.73 -12.41 6.13
CA GLN A 414 52.87 -11.41 5.48
C GLN A 414 51.38 -11.70 5.70
N LEU A 415 50.98 -12.98 5.70
CA LEU A 415 49.61 -13.35 6.06
C LEU A 415 49.28 -12.94 7.50
N ALA A 416 50.19 -13.22 8.44
CA ALA A 416 50.02 -12.80 9.84
C ALA A 416 49.85 -11.27 9.95
N ASP A 417 50.68 -10.49 9.25
CA ASP A 417 50.55 -9.03 9.19
C ASP A 417 49.19 -8.58 8.64
N TRP A 418 48.66 -9.24 7.59
CA TRP A 418 47.35 -8.91 7.03
C TRP A 418 46.22 -9.21 8.01
N LEU A 419 46.29 -10.34 8.72
CA LEU A 419 45.32 -10.73 9.74
C LEU A 419 45.33 -9.78 10.94
N ASP A 420 46.52 -9.45 11.46
CA ASP A 420 46.66 -8.56 12.61
C ASP A 420 46.18 -7.14 12.30
N ARG A 421 46.49 -6.62 11.11
CA ARG A 421 45.94 -5.34 10.63
C ARG A 421 44.43 -5.39 10.49
N SER A 422 43.89 -6.46 9.92
CA SER A 422 42.45 -6.63 9.75
C SER A 422 41.71 -6.65 11.08
N ARG A 423 42.22 -7.41 12.06
CA ARG A 423 41.63 -7.50 13.40
C ARG A 423 41.73 -6.18 14.16
N SER A 424 42.90 -5.55 14.15
CA SER A 424 43.12 -4.24 14.78
C SER A 424 42.18 -3.19 14.18
N ARG A 425 41.99 -3.22 12.86
CA ARG A 425 41.13 -2.29 12.16
C ARG A 425 39.65 -2.53 12.45
N LEU A 426 39.19 -3.79 12.45
CA LEU A 426 37.83 -4.15 12.86
C LEU A 426 37.55 -3.71 14.31
N ALA A 427 38.50 -3.89 15.23
CA ALA A 427 38.38 -3.43 16.61
C ALA A 427 38.28 -1.90 16.71
N ALA A 428 39.08 -1.16 15.92
CA ALA A 428 39.03 0.30 15.87
C ALA A 428 37.74 0.85 15.24
N LEU A 429 37.16 0.13 14.26
CA LEU A 429 35.86 0.45 13.69
C LEU A 429 34.73 0.21 14.70
N GLY A 430 34.84 -0.82 15.55
CA GLY A 430 33.99 -1.01 16.74
C GLY A 430 32.49 -0.81 16.49
N ASP A 431 31.84 -0.04 17.37
CA ASP A 431 30.41 0.29 17.30
C ASP A 431 30.05 1.26 16.16
N VAL A 432 31.02 1.76 15.39
CA VAL A 432 30.74 2.62 14.22
C VAL A 432 29.93 1.87 13.17
N LEU A 433 29.75 0.54 13.30
CA LEU A 433 28.89 -0.28 12.45
C LEU A 433 27.44 -0.41 12.92
N ASP A 434 27.08 0.10 14.10
CA ASP A 434 25.70 0.07 14.61
C ASP A 434 24.79 0.97 13.75
N PRO A 435 23.79 0.41 13.03
CA PRO A 435 22.85 1.16 12.19
C PRO A 435 22.21 2.38 12.88
N SER A 436 21.98 2.32 14.20
CA SER A 436 21.36 3.41 14.96
C SER A 436 22.24 4.67 15.02
N ARG A 437 23.56 4.51 14.94
CA ARG A 437 24.55 5.61 14.97
C ARG A 437 24.64 6.36 13.64
N PHE A 438 24.00 5.88 12.58
CA PHE A 438 24.05 6.46 11.24
C PHE A 438 22.81 7.28 10.88
N VAL A 439 21.88 7.42 11.80
CA VAL A 439 20.64 8.15 11.55
C VAL A 439 20.79 9.58 12.09
N PRO A 440 20.48 10.61 11.30
CA PRO A 440 20.41 11.97 11.80
C PRO A 440 19.36 12.08 12.90
N THR A 441 19.60 12.95 13.87
CA THR A 441 18.61 13.28 14.91
C THR A 441 18.02 14.64 14.65
N LEU A 442 16.75 14.80 15.01
CA LEU A 442 16.00 16.03 14.88
C LEU A 442 15.56 16.51 16.25
N THR A 443 15.94 17.73 16.61
CA THR A 443 15.55 18.38 17.85
C THR A 443 14.58 19.51 17.52
N PRO A 444 13.27 19.30 17.72
CA PRO A 444 12.27 20.35 17.56
C PRO A 444 12.30 21.33 18.73
N MET A 445 12.11 22.62 18.45
CA MET A 445 11.97 23.68 19.45
C MET A 445 10.79 24.57 19.08
N ARG A 446 9.81 24.73 19.98
CA ARG A 446 8.61 25.51 19.78
C ARG A 446 8.84 26.96 20.19
N SER A 447 8.49 27.88 19.29
CA SER A 447 8.44 29.32 19.58
C SER A 447 7.09 29.92 19.18
N ASN A 448 6.88 31.20 19.48
CA ASN A 448 5.69 31.93 19.02
C ASN A 448 5.62 32.08 17.48
N ALA A 449 6.72 31.81 16.76
CA ALA A 449 6.80 31.93 15.31
C ALA A 449 6.60 30.61 14.55
N GLY A 450 6.59 29.46 15.24
CA GLY A 450 6.58 28.15 14.59
C GLY A 450 7.42 27.12 15.34
N TRP A 451 7.87 26.12 14.60
CA TRP A 451 8.82 25.12 15.05
C TRP A 451 10.17 25.36 14.39
N SER A 452 11.20 25.54 15.20
CA SER A 452 12.58 25.50 14.72
C SER A 452 13.09 24.08 14.85
N MET A 453 13.52 23.49 13.73
CA MET A 453 14.00 22.12 13.65
C MET A 453 15.51 22.13 13.55
N THR A 454 16.21 21.57 14.55
CA THR A 454 17.67 21.44 14.52
C THR A 454 18.08 20.01 14.19
N ILE A 455 18.92 19.84 13.18
CA ILE A 455 19.43 18.57 12.67
C ILE A 455 20.83 18.34 13.24
N SER A 456 21.05 17.17 13.83
CA SER A 456 22.39 16.68 14.17
C SER A 456 22.72 15.46 13.34
N LEU A 457 23.79 15.56 12.55
CA LEU A 457 24.25 14.50 11.66
C LEU A 457 25.27 13.58 12.35
N PRO A 458 25.31 12.30 11.98
CA PRO A 458 26.27 11.33 12.54
C PRO A 458 27.69 11.50 11.99
N GLU A 459 27.85 12.25 10.91
CA GLU A 459 29.13 12.59 10.29
C GLU A 459 29.08 13.99 9.65
N PRO A 460 30.24 14.60 9.31
CA PRO A 460 30.26 15.87 8.61
C PRO A 460 29.65 15.75 7.22
N ALA A 461 28.96 16.81 6.81
CA ALA A 461 28.30 16.89 5.52
C ALA A 461 28.64 18.20 4.82
N THR A 462 28.49 18.22 3.48
CA THR A 462 28.65 19.43 2.67
C THR A 462 27.33 20.05 2.24
N ALA A 463 26.21 19.33 2.39
CA ALA A 463 24.87 19.83 2.13
C ALA A 463 23.85 19.00 2.94
N ILE A 464 22.73 19.63 3.33
CA ILE A 464 21.61 18.98 4.01
C ILE A 464 20.34 19.36 3.26
N SER A 465 19.48 18.38 3.00
CA SER A 465 18.17 18.58 2.41
C SER A 465 17.12 17.84 3.22
N TRP A 466 15.91 18.40 3.27
CA TRP A 466 14.80 17.83 4.02
C TRP A 466 13.52 17.85 3.21
N ARG A 467 12.54 17.02 3.61
CA ARG A 467 11.20 17.00 3.02
C ARG A 467 10.15 16.69 4.09
N LEU A 468 9.03 17.40 4.02
CA LEU A 468 7.85 17.12 4.83
C LEU A 468 7.00 16.00 4.18
N GLY A 469 6.75 14.93 4.92
CA GLY A 469 6.00 13.77 4.46
C GLY A 469 6.74 12.89 3.44
N ASP A 470 6.00 11.95 2.87
CA ASP A 470 6.57 10.85 2.09
C ASP A 470 6.70 11.16 0.58
N SER A 471 6.25 12.33 0.14
CA SER A 471 6.23 12.72 -1.29
C SER A 471 6.56 14.20 -1.49
N GLY A 472 6.97 14.56 -2.71
CA GLY A 472 7.42 15.92 -3.06
C GLY A 472 8.94 16.07 -3.15
N PRO A 473 9.42 17.25 -3.59
CA PRO A 473 10.84 17.55 -3.71
C PRO A 473 11.48 17.77 -2.33
N PHE A 474 12.78 17.50 -2.24
CA PHE A 474 13.60 17.91 -1.10
C PHE A 474 13.94 19.40 -1.21
N THR A 475 13.98 20.07 -0.07
CA THR A 475 14.38 21.46 0.10
C THR A 475 15.75 21.50 0.77
N ASP A 476 16.71 22.21 0.18
CA ASP A 476 18.01 22.43 0.81
C ASP A 476 17.90 23.41 1.98
N THR A 477 18.62 23.13 3.08
CA THR A 477 18.67 24.05 4.23
C THR A 477 19.55 25.28 3.98
N GLY A 478 20.35 25.24 2.90
CA GLY A 478 21.31 26.27 2.54
C GLY A 478 22.66 26.12 3.26
N LEU A 479 23.54 27.09 3.02
CA LEU A 479 24.88 27.15 3.62
C LEU A 479 24.98 28.35 4.55
N MET A 480 25.65 28.17 5.68
CA MET A 480 26.02 29.25 6.59
C MET A 480 27.24 30.00 6.07
N ALA A 481 27.40 31.25 6.51
CA ALA A 481 28.58 32.06 6.18
C ALA A 481 29.88 31.56 6.87
N THR A 482 29.74 30.72 7.90
CA THR A 482 30.85 30.12 8.63
C THR A 482 31.27 28.79 8.00
N ASN A 483 32.58 28.53 7.99
CA ASN A 483 33.09 27.24 7.53
C ASN A 483 33.03 26.18 8.63
N ASP A 484 32.73 24.95 8.24
CA ASP A 484 32.86 23.78 9.10
C ASP A 484 34.36 23.46 9.29
N GLN A 485 34.81 23.38 10.54
CA GLN A 485 36.23 23.17 10.87
C GLN A 485 36.76 21.79 10.43
N ARG A 486 35.87 20.80 10.30
CA ARG A 486 36.22 19.43 9.92
C ARG A 486 36.37 19.28 8.41
N THR A 487 35.57 20.03 7.64
CA THR A 487 35.60 19.95 6.16
C THR A 487 36.36 21.10 5.50
N GLY A 488 36.56 22.23 6.20
CA GLY A 488 37.11 23.47 5.66
C GLY A 488 36.20 24.19 4.66
N LYS A 489 34.98 23.70 4.42
CA LYS A 489 33.99 24.23 3.47
C LYS A 489 32.88 24.99 4.23
N PRO A 490 32.08 25.82 3.54
CA PRO A 490 30.90 26.44 4.15
C PRO A 490 30.01 25.39 4.83
N MET A 491 29.63 25.63 6.08
CA MET A 491 28.85 24.70 6.88
C MET A 491 27.42 24.62 6.34
N PRO A 492 26.85 23.42 6.11
CA PRO A 492 25.43 23.33 5.79
C PRO A 492 24.60 23.79 6.98
N ASN A 493 23.55 24.57 6.71
CA ASN A 493 22.68 25.06 7.76
C ASN A 493 21.99 23.87 8.46
N PRO A 494 22.22 23.63 9.75
CA PRO A 494 21.65 22.49 10.43
C PRO A 494 20.20 22.74 10.86
N SER A 495 19.57 23.86 10.49
CA SER A 495 18.20 24.16 10.88
C SER A 495 17.27 24.52 9.73
N PHE A 496 15.98 24.28 9.96
CA PHE A 496 14.88 24.74 9.13
C PHE A 496 13.65 25.01 9.99
N GLU A 497 12.67 25.75 9.46
CA GLU A 497 11.48 26.14 10.19
C GLU A 497 10.23 25.43 9.63
N LEU A 498 9.30 25.08 10.51
CA LEU A 498 7.96 24.59 10.16
C LEU A 498 6.87 25.48 10.77
N PRO A 499 5.70 25.60 10.11
CA PRO A 499 4.55 26.27 10.69
C PRO A 499 4.09 25.60 12.00
N ASP A 500 3.53 26.39 12.92
CA ASP A 500 2.92 25.89 14.15
C ASP A 500 1.78 24.88 13.93
N SER A 501 1.05 25.06 12.84
CA SER A 501 -0.05 24.21 12.38
C SER A 501 0.37 22.86 11.79
N THR A 502 1.68 22.56 11.79
CA THR A 502 2.19 21.27 11.31
C THR A 502 1.64 20.14 12.16
N ALA A 503 0.84 19.26 11.55
CA ALA A 503 0.34 18.05 12.19
C ALA A 503 1.43 16.96 12.27
N ALA A 504 1.19 15.95 13.10
CA ALA A 504 2.10 14.83 13.25
C ALA A 504 2.39 14.16 11.91
N THR A 505 3.64 14.21 11.45
CA THR A 505 4.06 13.78 10.11
C THR A 505 5.42 13.08 10.13
N THR A 506 5.94 12.72 8.97
CA THR A 506 7.31 12.24 8.77
C THR A 506 8.14 13.38 8.22
N ILE A 507 9.38 13.51 8.66
CA ILE A 507 10.37 14.43 8.12
C ILE A 507 11.50 13.57 7.55
N ALA A 508 11.65 13.60 6.23
CA ALA A 508 12.73 12.90 5.56
C ALA A 508 13.97 13.81 5.52
N ILE A 509 15.12 13.34 6.00
CA ILE A 509 16.40 14.04 5.94
C ILE A 509 17.34 13.30 5.01
N LYS A 510 18.05 14.01 4.14
CA LYS A 510 19.20 13.48 3.41
C LYS A 510 20.35 14.49 3.45
N TYR A 511 21.56 14.02 3.24
CA TYR A 511 22.73 14.90 3.22
C TYR A 511 23.77 14.40 2.22
N LEU A 512 24.68 15.29 1.83
CA LEU A 512 25.88 14.93 1.08
C LEU A 512 27.04 14.73 2.05
N ASP A 513 27.67 13.56 2.04
CA ASP A 513 28.86 13.27 2.84
C ASP A 513 30.05 14.16 2.41
N ILE A 514 31.18 14.08 3.13
CA ILE A 514 32.38 14.86 2.79
C ILE A 514 32.95 14.58 1.39
N ARG A 515 32.55 13.47 0.75
CA ARG A 515 32.91 13.06 -0.60
C ARG A 515 31.86 13.46 -1.64
N GLY A 516 30.77 14.11 -1.22
CA GLY A 516 29.68 14.53 -2.09
C GLY A 516 28.71 13.41 -2.46
N ARG A 517 28.73 12.26 -1.77
CA ARG A 517 27.74 11.19 -2.00
C ARG A 517 26.49 11.43 -1.17
N GLU A 518 25.34 11.17 -1.78
CA GLU A 518 24.05 11.28 -1.10
C GLU A 518 23.87 10.16 -0.07
N THR A 519 23.47 10.53 1.14
CA THR A 519 23.17 9.64 2.25
C THR A 519 21.75 9.90 2.77
N GLY A 520 20.96 8.84 2.90
CA GLY A 520 19.52 8.91 3.17
C GLY A 520 18.69 8.59 1.92
N PRO A 521 17.39 8.93 1.91
CA PRO A 521 16.68 9.67 2.95
C PRO A 521 16.44 8.86 4.24
N PHE A 522 16.41 9.56 5.36
CA PHE A 522 16.08 9.05 6.69
C PHE A 522 14.74 9.62 7.13
N ASP A 523 13.76 8.76 7.30
CA ASP A 523 12.41 9.14 7.71
C ASP A 523 12.33 9.23 9.23
N ILE A 524 12.17 10.45 9.75
CA ILE A 524 12.08 10.74 11.18
C ILE A 524 10.63 11.10 11.51
N ARG A 525 10.03 10.38 12.46
CA ARG A 525 8.67 10.69 12.93
C ARG A 525 8.69 11.98 13.74
N PHE A 526 7.84 12.93 13.37
CA PHE A 526 7.60 14.15 14.14
C PHE A 526 6.19 14.15 14.72
N ASP A 527 6.11 14.22 16.04
CA ASP A 527 4.88 14.39 16.81
C ASP A 527 4.93 15.74 17.56
N PRO A 528 4.22 16.79 17.08
CA PRO A 528 4.26 18.14 17.66
C PRO A 528 3.87 18.16 19.15
N ASP A 529 2.86 17.39 19.55
CA ASP A 529 2.37 17.40 20.94
C ASP A 529 3.39 16.75 21.87
N GLY A 530 3.92 15.59 21.49
CA GLY A 530 4.98 14.91 22.22
C GLY A 530 6.26 15.74 22.29
N ALA A 531 6.65 16.37 21.18
CA ALA A 531 7.80 17.26 21.09
C ALA A 531 7.69 18.45 22.05
N LEU A 532 6.53 19.12 22.07
CA LEU A 532 6.28 20.27 22.96
C LEU A 532 6.36 19.87 24.44
N GLN A 533 5.79 18.72 24.79
CA GLN A 533 5.84 18.20 26.16
C GLN A 533 7.28 17.87 26.57
N GLN A 534 8.06 17.26 25.68
CA GLN A 534 9.45 16.93 25.95
C GLN A 534 10.33 18.18 26.11
N GLU A 535 10.18 19.16 25.22
CA GLU A 535 10.87 20.45 25.28
C GLU A 535 10.57 21.17 26.60
N ASN A 536 9.29 21.36 26.93
CA ASN A 536 8.88 22.05 28.15
C ASN A 536 9.40 21.34 29.40
N LYS A 537 9.42 19.99 29.41
CA LYS A 537 10.01 19.21 30.50
C LYS A 537 11.50 19.50 30.63
N GLN A 538 12.25 19.48 29.54
CA GLN A 538 13.70 19.77 29.55
C GLN A 538 13.98 21.17 30.10
N ILE A 539 13.21 22.18 29.67
CA ILE A 539 13.35 23.56 30.17
C ILE A 539 13.02 23.63 31.67
N LEU A 540 11.95 22.96 32.12
CA LEU A 540 11.59 22.90 33.54
C LEU A 540 12.70 22.25 34.36
N ASP A 541 13.23 21.11 33.93
CA ASP A 541 14.29 20.40 34.63
C ASP A 541 15.61 21.19 34.68
N GLN A 542 15.98 21.84 33.57
CA GLN A 542 17.20 22.65 33.47
C GLN A 542 17.13 23.91 34.32
N PHE A 543 15.99 24.60 34.31
CA PHE A 543 15.78 25.88 35.00
C PHE A 543 14.92 25.73 36.25
N TRP A 544 15.10 24.63 36.99
CA TRP A 544 14.30 24.32 38.18
C TRP A 544 14.40 25.40 39.26
N THR A 545 15.51 26.12 39.36
CA THR A 545 15.69 27.21 40.33
C THR A 545 14.75 28.39 40.10
N SER A 546 14.15 28.50 38.90
CA SER A 546 13.21 29.56 38.53
C SER A 546 11.73 29.16 38.70
N TRP A 547 11.44 27.94 39.16
CA TRP A 547 10.06 27.49 39.34
C TRP A 547 9.29 28.35 40.33
N ILE A 548 9.93 28.69 41.45
CA ILE A 548 9.32 29.45 42.55
C ILE A 548 10.14 30.68 42.84
N ALA A 549 9.49 31.84 42.90
CA ALA A 549 10.08 33.08 43.36
C ALA A 549 9.26 33.66 44.51
N PHE A 550 9.89 33.81 45.68
CA PHE A 550 9.29 34.52 46.81
C PHE A 550 9.47 36.02 46.67
N ASP A 551 8.45 36.78 47.08
CA ASP A 551 8.51 38.23 47.29
C ASP A 551 9.06 39.03 46.09
N SER A 552 8.86 38.49 44.88
CA SER A 552 9.42 39.05 43.64
C SER A 552 8.86 40.44 43.35
N GLY A 553 9.72 41.33 42.86
CA GLY A 553 9.35 42.71 42.51
C GLY A 553 8.93 43.58 43.71
N GLY A 554 9.33 43.21 44.93
CA GLY A 554 8.99 43.94 46.16
C GLY A 554 7.62 43.58 46.76
N ASN A 555 6.91 42.62 46.16
CA ASN A 555 5.58 42.20 46.62
C ASN A 555 5.68 41.17 47.74
N ARG A 556 5.93 41.64 48.97
CA ARG A 556 6.07 40.78 50.15
C ARG A 556 4.79 39.98 50.42
N GLY A 557 4.95 38.70 50.73
CA GLY A 557 3.87 37.75 50.99
C GLY A 557 3.40 36.98 49.76
N LEU A 558 4.09 37.06 48.62
CA LEU A 558 3.71 36.37 47.38
C LEU A 558 4.69 35.27 46.99
N VAL A 559 4.13 34.19 46.46
CA VAL A 559 4.85 33.10 45.81
C VAL A 559 4.46 33.10 44.35
N TYR A 560 5.42 33.39 43.48
CA TYR A 560 5.26 33.37 42.03
C TYR A 560 5.70 32.03 41.44
N PHE A 561 4.95 31.53 40.46
CA PHE A 561 5.24 30.30 39.74
C PHE A 561 5.06 30.47 38.21
N THR A 562 5.25 31.69 37.73
CA THR A 562 5.04 32.11 36.33
C THR A 562 5.81 31.26 35.33
N GLN A 563 7.06 30.89 35.63
CA GLN A 563 7.88 30.06 34.73
C GLN A 563 7.23 28.69 34.52
N MET A 564 6.78 28.05 35.60
CA MET A 564 6.11 26.74 35.50
C MET A 564 4.83 26.84 34.67
N LEU A 565 4.12 27.96 34.78
CA LEU A 565 2.90 28.23 34.04
C LEU A 565 3.15 28.41 32.54
N SER A 566 4.23 29.08 32.16
CA SER A 566 4.65 29.23 30.76
C SER A 566 5.04 27.88 30.13
N TYR A 567 5.63 26.95 30.89
CA TYR A 567 6.02 25.63 30.38
C TYR A 567 5.05 24.51 30.78
N ARG A 568 3.79 24.85 31.12
CA ARG A 568 2.82 23.93 31.73
C ARG A 568 2.43 22.73 30.86
N CYS A 569 2.67 22.76 29.56
CA CYS A 569 2.30 21.65 28.67
C CYS A 569 2.97 20.33 29.03
N ALA A 570 4.13 20.34 29.71
CA ALA A 570 4.77 19.14 30.23
C ALA A 570 4.24 18.70 31.60
N ILE A 571 3.43 19.52 32.29
CA ILE A 571 3.08 19.33 33.70
C ILE A 571 1.71 18.65 33.82
N LYS A 572 1.69 17.51 34.51
CA LYS A 572 0.46 16.83 34.90
C LYS A 572 -0.08 17.31 36.25
N ALA A 573 0.81 17.49 37.22
CA ALA A 573 0.47 18.00 38.55
C ALA A 573 1.68 18.61 39.24
N VAL A 574 1.44 19.59 40.11
CA VAL A 574 2.48 20.21 40.95
C VAL A 574 2.06 20.10 42.40
N HIS A 575 2.81 19.34 43.18
CA HIS A 575 2.59 19.21 44.61
C HIS A 575 3.62 20.02 45.38
N TYR A 576 3.22 20.59 46.50
CA TYR A 576 4.08 21.41 47.34
C TYR A 576 3.72 21.32 48.83
N SER A 577 4.65 21.74 49.68
CA SER A 577 4.43 21.98 51.09
C SER A 577 5.14 23.25 51.53
N LEU A 578 4.59 23.94 52.53
CA LEU A 578 5.19 25.14 53.13
C LEU A 578 5.83 24.75 54.46
N ASN A 579 7.07 25.18 54.72
CA ASN A 579 7.83 24.86 55.93
C ASN A 579 7.93 23.34 56.23
N GLY A 580 8.07 22.51 55.20
CA GLY A 580 8.15 21.06 55.35
C GLY A 580 8.24 20.33 54.01
N SER A 581 8.21 19.00 54.04
CA SER A 581 8.44 18.12 52.88
C SER A 581 7.28 17.15 52.58
N ALA A 582 6.11 17.38 53.15
CA ALA A 582 4.96 16.48 53.03
C ALA A 582 4.33 16.45 51.63
N LEU A 583 4.51 17.51 50.82
CA LEU A 583 3.91 17.65 49.47
C LEU A 583 2.37 17.48 49.47
N ASP A 584 1.71 18.02 50.49
CA ASP A 584 0.28 17.84 50.81
C ASP A 584 -0.65 18.82 50.08
N LYS A 585 -0.10 19.81 49.39
CA LYS A 585 -0.86 20.84 48.65
C LYS A 585 -0.60 20.74 47.16
N GLU A 586 -1.55 21.19 46.34
CA GLU A 586 -1.44 21.20 44.88
C GLU A 586 -1.50 22.64 44.34
N ILE A 587 -0.61 22.99 43.42
CA ILE A 587 -0.80 24.18 42.57
C ILE A 587 -1.65 23.74 41.38
N ARG A 588 -2.89 24.22 41.34
CA ARG A 588 -3.83 23.86 40.27
C ARG A 588 -3.47 24.58 38.98
N MET A 589 -2.75 23.91 38.09
CA MET A 589 -2.38 24.46 36.79
C MET A 589 -3.58 24.49 35.83
N PRO A 590 -3.73 25.53 34.99
CA PRO A 590 -4.73 25.52 33.91
C PRO A 590 -4.32 24.53 32.81
N PRO A 591 -5.25 24.12 31.93
CA PRO A 591 -4.91 23.26 30.81
C PRO A 591 -3.84 23.91 29.90
N CYS A 592 -3.04 23.06 29.26
CA CYS A 592 -2.15 23.48 28.18
C CYS A 592 -2.97 23.96 26.97
N ASP A 593 -2.54 25.04 26.34
CA ASP A 593 -2.97 25.42 25.00
C ASP A 593 -1.80 25.17 24.05
N ALA A 594 -1.87 24.13 23.21
CA ALA A 594 -0.78 23.79 22.30
C ALA A 594 -0.54 24.84 21.20
N LYS A 595 -1.54 25.68 20.90
CA LYS A 595 -1.41 26.74 19.90
C LYS A 595 -0.63 27.93 20.45
N ASP A 596 -0.88 28.26 21.72
CA ASP A 596 -0.19 29.33 22.44
C ASP A 596 0.33 28.83 23.81
N PRO A 597 1.37 27.97 23.80
CA PRO A 597 1.80 27.23 24.98
C PRO A 597 2.37 28.12 26.08
N TYR A 598 2.96 29.26 25.71
CA TYR A 598 3.63 30.16 26.63
C TYR A 598 2.71 31.26 27.19
N ALA A 599 1.53 31.47 26.60
CA ALA A 599 0.56 32.42 27.11
C ALA A 599 -0.05 31.95 28.43
N ILE A 600 -0.17 32.90 29.35
CA ILE A 600 -0.85 32.73 30.63
C ILE A 600 -2.32 33.14 30.43
N PRO A 601 -3.30 32.27 30.78
CA PRO A 601 -4.71 32.64 30.71
C PRO A 601 -5.00 33.91 31.50
N SER A 602 -5.78 34.82 30.92
CA SER A 602 -6.04 36.15 31.51
C SER A 602 -6.81 36.10 32.84
N ASP A 603 -7.53 35.00 33.08
CA ASP A 603 -8.28 34.72 34.30
C ASP A 603 -7.47 33.98 35.36
N TYR A 604 -6.21 33.61 35.07
CA TYR A 604 -5.36 32.83 35.96
C TYR A 604 -4.31 33.71 36.65
N GLN A 605 -4.21 33.59 37.98
CA GLN A 605 -3.20 34.33 38.76
C GLN A 605 -1.91 33.49 38.88
N PRO A 606 -0.75 33.97 38.37
CA PRO A 606 0.51 33.22 38.40
C PRO A 606 1.22 33.29 39.77
N TYR A 607 0.48 33.60 40.82
CA TYR A 607 0.97 33.73 42.19
C TYR A 607 -0.14 33.48 43.22
N PHE A 608 0.26 33.17 44.44
CA PHE A 608 -0.65 33.14 45.60
C PHE A 608 -0.01 33.79 46.83
N LYS A 609 -0.86 34.19 47.79
CA LYS A 609 -0.42 34.80 49.05
C LYS A 609 -0.02 33.74 50.08
N VAL A 610 1.07 33.99 50.79
CA VAL A 610 1.55 33.21 51.93
C VAL A 610 1.68 34.08 53.17
N LYS A 611 1.58 33.45 54.34
CA LYS A 611 1.78 34.11 55.63
C LYS A 611 3.26 34.46 55.86
N ASP A 612 3.53 35.39 56.76
CA ASP A 612 4.89 35.84 57.08
C ASP A 612 5.76 34.78 57.78
N ASP A 613 5.14 33.77 58.39
CA ASP A 613 5.83 32.65 59.03
C ASP A 613 6.36 31.58 58.04
N VAL A 614 6.02 31.70 56.75
CA VAL A 614 6.54 30.82 55.69
C VAL A 614 7.99 31.19 55.36
N LYS A 615 8.91 30.25 55.58
CA LYS A 615 10.36 30.34 55.37
C LYS A 615 10.85 29.51 54.19
N SER A 616 10.16 28.43 53.84
CA SER A 616 10.50 27.61 52.67
C SER A 616 9.29 26.96 52.03
N MET A 617 9.47 26.52 50.80
CA MET A 617 8.51 25.74 50.03
C MET A 617 9.25 24.59 49.34
N ALA A 618 8.78 23.37 49.57
CA ALA A 618 9.22 22.19 48.83
C ALA A 618 8.24 21.92 47.69
N VAL A 619 8.72 21.63 46.48
CA VAL A 619 7.91 21.41 45.27
C VAL A 619 8.35 20.15 44.56
N GLN A 620 7.38 19.40 44.03
CA GLN A 620 7.59 18.30 43.11
C GLN A 620 6.63 18.40 41.93
N VAL A 621 7.17 18.24 40.73
CA VAL A 621 6.41 18.19 39.49
C VAL A 621 6.20 16.73 39.08
N THR A 622 4.98 16.38 38.72
CA THR A 622 4.66 15.17 37.96
C THR A 622 4.44 15.57 36.51
N TYR A 623 5.19 14.98 35.59
CA TYR A 623 5.13 15.29 34.17
C TYR A 623 4.03 14.49 33.45
N THR A 624 3.66 14.89 32.24
CA THR A 624 2.65 14.22 31.41
C THR A 624 3.04 12.79 31.03
N ASP A 625 4.33 12.51 30.91
CA ASP A 625 4.90 11.17 30.70
C ASP A 625 4.86 10.27 31.96
N GLY A 626 4.35 10.79 33.09
CA GLY A 626 4.23 10.08 34.36
C GLY A 626 5.48 10.10 35.24
N THR A 627 6.62 10.61 34.74
CA THR A 627 7.83 10.77 35.54
C THR A 627 7.67 11.91 36.56
N LYS A 628 8.46 11.87 37.63
CA LYS A 628 8.46 12.88 38.68
C LYS A 628 9.81 13.55 38.78
N SER A 629 9.81 14.86 39.02
CA SER A 629 11.03 15.58 39.36
C SER A 629 11.54 15.16 40.74
N PRO A 630 12.83 15.41 41.04
CA PRO A 630 13.29 15.50 42.42
C PRO A 630 12.46 16.53 43.19
N VAL A 631 12.37 16.36 44.51
CA VAL A 631 11.80 17.38 45.39
C VAL A 631 12.79 18.55 45.45
N ARG A 632 12.34 19.74 45.08
CA ARG A 632 13.14 20.97 45.09
C ARG A 632 12.69 21.86 46.24
N GLU A 633 13.63 22.34 47.05
CA GLU A 633 13.36 23.27 48.15
C GLU A 633 13.76 24.69 47.76
N TYR A 634 12.85 25.64 47.99
CA TYR A 634 13.03 27.07 47.76
C TYR A 634 12.93 27.79 49.10
N LYS A 635 13.92 28.61 49.42
CA LYS A 635 13.92 29.41 50.65
C LYS A 635 13.42 30.81 50.37
N ARG A 636 12.59 31.32 51.26
CA ARG A 636 12.19 32.72 51.30
C ARG A 636 13.34 33.52 51.91
N GLN A 637 13.77 34.57 51.23
CA GLN A 637 14.90 35.41 51.65
C GLN A 637 14.50 36.38 52.77
#